data_AF-A0A0M9E8H7-F1
#
_entry.id   AF-A0A0M9E8H7-F1
#
_cell.length_a   1.000
_cell.length_b   1.000
_cell.length_c   1.000
_cell.angle_alpha   90.00
_cell.angle_beta   90.00
_cell.angle_gamma   90.00
#
_symmetry.space_group_name_H-M   'P 1'
#
loop_
_entity.id
_entity.type
_entity.pdbx_description
1 polymer ?
#
loop_
_entity_poly.entity_id
_entity_poly.type
_entity_poly.pdbx_seq_one_letter_code
_entity_poly.pdbx_strand_id
1 'polypeptide(L)'
;MAKKKITGTSKLSNVDLDKKEDKTKKEKLNLVTKEKKSVRRNYIFGEKDVEALSKIVSRVNDASSRKITETSVIKGLIEIGKKSKTEKLIKAIKEAAF
;
A
#
# COMPACT_ATOMS: atom_id res chain seq x y z
N MET A 1 61.83 35.44 20.68
CA MET A 1 62.00 34.26 19.81
C MET A 1 61.23 34.49 18.52
N ALA A 2 61.93 34.53 17.39
CA ALA A 2 61.40 34.97 16.09
C ALA A 2 60.59 33.86 15.40
N LYS A 3 59.41 34.22 14.88
CA LYS A 3 58.45 33.34 14.22
C LYS A 3 58.98 32.88 12.86
N LYS A 4 59.31 31.60 12.70
CA LYS A 4 59.52 31.02 11.35
C LYS A 4 58.17 30.92 10.64
N LYS A 5 58.01 31.63 9.53
CA LYS A 5 56.82 31.51 8.67
C LYS A 5 56.87 30.15 7.97
N ILE A 6 55.83 29.35 8.15
CA ILE A 6 55.66 28.07 7.45
C ILE A 6 55.21 28.42 6.02
N THR A 7 56.17 28.49 5.11
CA THR A 7 55.92 28.51 3.67
C THR A 7 55.72 27.09 3.19
N GLY A 8 54.47 26.64 3.15
CA GLY A 8 54.08 25.37 2.55
C GLY A 8 53.03 25.63 1.47
N THR A 9 53.43 25.58 0.21
CA THR A 9 52.51 25.56 -0.93
C THR A 9 51.78 24.21 -0.91
N SER A 10 50.60 24.19 -0.27
CA SER A 10 49.70 23.04 -0.29
C SER A 10 49.27 22.77 -1.73
N LYS A 11 49.55 21.57 -2.23
CA LYS A 11 49.27 21.11 -3.60
C LYS A 11 47.77 21.00 -3.95
N LEU A 12 46.88 21.53 -3.11
CA LEU A 12 45.42 21.37 -3.24
C LEU A 12 44.66 22.69 -3.39
N SER A 13 45.33 23.85 -3.40
CA SER A 13 44.63 25.15 -3.43
C SER A 13 44.34 25.72 -4.82
N ASN A 14 44.77 25.06 -5.90
CA ASN A 14 44.37 25.44 -7.25
C ASN A 14 43.35 24.44 -7.78
N VAL A 15 42.12 24.53 -7.27
CA VAL A 15 40.97 24.15 -8.10
C VAL A 15 40.59 25.43 -8.81
N ASP A 16 41.04 25.56 -10.06
CA ASP A 16 40.61 26.62 -10.95
C ASP A 16 39.08 26.62 -11.03
N LEU A 17 38.49 27.59 -10.35
CA LEU A 17 37.12 28.02 -10.56
C LEU A 17 37.10 28.76 -11.90
N ASP A 18 37.18 28.03 -13.01
CA ASP A 18 36.60 28.54 -14.25
C ASP A 18 36.32 27.42 -15.26
N LYS A 19 35.02 27.27 -15.52
CA LYS A 19 34.41 26.89 -16.79
C LYS A 19 34.99 25.66 -17.49
N LYS A 20 34.19 24.59 -17.49
CA LYS A 20 33.59 24.08 -18.74
C LYS A 20 32.47 23.11 -18.44
N GLU A 21 31.47 23.20 -19.31
CA GLU A 21 30.33 22.33 -19.41
C GLU A 21 30.78 20.87 -19.42
N ASP A 22 30.23 20.07 -18.51
CA ASP A 22 30.27 18.62 -18.65
C ASP A 22 28.89 18.04 -18.36
N LYS A 23 28.07 18.04 -19.41
CA LYS A 23 26.88 17.22 -19.55
C LYS A 23 27.31 15.76 -19.69
N THR A 24 27.88 15.17 -18.65
CA THR A 24 28.32 13.78 -18.67
C THR A 24 27.69 13.05 -17.49
N LYS A 25 26.59 12.36 -17.83
CA LYS A 25 25.98 11.23 -17.15
C LYS A 25 25.93 11.36 -15.62
N LYS A 26 24.76 11.82 -15.13
CA LYS A 26 24.24 11.33 -13.85
C LYS A 26 24.11 9.81 -13.98
N GLU A 27 25.18 9.07 -13.68
CA GLU A 27 25.08 7.66 -13.40
C GLU A 27 23.99 7.54 -12.33
N LYS A 28 22.87 6.93 -12.71
CA LYS A 28 21.81 6.62 -11.76
C LYS A 28 22.44 5.65 -10.78
N LEU A 29 22.85 6.15 -9.61
CA LEU A 29 23.22 5.31 -8.48
C LEU A 29 22.08 4.30 -8.34
N ASN A 30 22.40 3.02 -8.52
CA ASN A 30 21.46 1.91 -8.33
C ASN A 30 21.16 1.77 -6.84
N LEU A 31 20.53 2.80 -6.27
CA LEU A 31 19.97 2.78 -4.95
C LEU A 31 18.88 1.71 -4.98
N VAL A 32 18.98 0.72 -4.11
CA VAL A 32 17.95 -0.29 -3.92
C VAL A 32 16.65 0.46 -3.62
N THR A 33 15.74 0.50 -4.60
CA THR A 33 14.43 1.07 -4.42
C THR A 33 13.70 0.18 -3.42
N LYS A 34 13.52 0.68 -2.20
CA LYS A 34 12.75 -0.01 -1.17
C LYS A 34 11.35 -0.30 -1.75
N GLU A 35 11.02 -1.57 -1.93
CA GLU A 35 9.71 -1.96 -2.44
C GLU A 35 8.63 -1.32 -1.57
N LYS A 36 7.69 -0.60 -2.20
CA LYS A 36 6.53 -0.05 -1.50
C LYS A 36 5.73 -1.24 -0.98
N LYS A 37 5.80 -1.48 0.34
CA LYS A 37 4.95 -2.46 1.01
C LYS A 37 3.49 -2.10 0.72
N SER A 38 2.71 -3.06 0.22
CA SER A 38 1.29 -2.84 0.01
C SER A 38 0.64 -2.58 1.37
N VAL A 39 0.00 -1.42 1.51
CA VAL A 39 -0.76 -1.10 2.72
C VAL A 39 -1.98 -2.00 2.70
N ARG A 40 -2.06 -2.94 3.65
CA ARG A 40 -3.27 -3.75 3.84
C ARG A 40 -4.39 -2.81 4.28
N ARG A 41 -5.44 -2.70 3.47
CA ARG A 41 -6.66 -2.01 3.87
C ARG A 41 -7.45 -2.95 4.77
N ASN A 42 -7.64 -2.57 6.02
CA ASN A 42 -8.53 -3.29 6.93
C ASN A 42 -9.93 -2.71 6.78
N TYR A 43 -10.89 -3.57 6.46
CA TYR A 43 -12.30 -3.21 6.43
C TYR A 43 -12.91 -3.60 7.77
N ILE A 44 -13.47 -2.64 8.48
CA ILE A 44 -14.08 -2.84 9.80
C ILE A 44 -15.59 -2.82 9.60
N PHE A 45 -16.26 -3.87 10.08
CA PHE A 45 -17.72 -3.93 10.15
C PHE A 45 -18.21 -3.21 11.41
N GLY A 46 -19.30 -2.46 11.28
CA GLY A 46 -20.00 -1.89 12.43
C GLY A 46 -20.85 -2.93 13.15
N GLU A 47 -21.39 -2.58 14.32
CA GLU A 47 -22.21 -3.49 15.14
C GLU A 47 -23.44 -3.99 14.38
N LYS A 48 -24.12 -3.09 13.64
CA LYS A 48 -25.28 -3.45 12.80
C LYS A 48 -24.92 -4.44 11.69
N ASP A 49 -23.74 -4.29 11.09
CA ASP A 49 -23.26 -5.19 10.03
C ASP A 49 -22.97 -6.58 10.61
N VAL A 50 -22.38 -6.63 11.80
CA VAL A 50 -22.10 -7.89 12.52
C VAL A 50 -23.40 -8.61 12.87
N GLU A 51 -24.42 -7.88 13.33
CA GLU A 51 -25.74 -8.46 13.62
C GLU A 51 -26.44 -8.96 12.34
N ALA A 52 -26.36 -8.20 11.25
CA ALA A 52 -26.89 -8.65 9.96
C ALA A 52 -26.18 -9.92 9.48
N LEU A 53 -24.85 -9.98 9.61
CA LEU A 53 -24.06 -11.14 9.24
C LEU A 53 -24.39 -12.37 10.09
N SER A 54 -24.58 -12.21 11.41
CA SER A 54 -24.95 -13.33 12.29
C SER A 54 -26.31 -13.91 11.92
N LYS A 55 -27.30 -13.05 11.58
CA LYS A 55 -28.62 -13.50 11.09
C LYS A 55 -28.52 -14.28 9.78
N ILE A 56 -27.64 -13.86 8.86
CA ILE A 56 -27.39 -14.60 7.61
C ILE A 56 -26.77 -15.96 7.92
N VAL A 57 -25.76 -16.00 8.79
CA VAL A 57 -25.09 -17.24 9.20
C VAL A 57 -26.07 -18.23 9.81
N SER A 58 -26.95 -17.79 10.71
CA SER A 58 -27.99 -18.66 11.28
C SER A 58 -28.89 -19.26 10.20
N ARG A 59 -29.44 -18.43 9.30
CA ARG A 59 -30.30 -18.92 8.20
C ARG A 59 -29.60 -19.92 7.28
N VAL A 60 -28.32 -19.68 7.00
CA VAL A 60 -27.52 -20.59 6.16
C VAL A 60 -27.24 -21.90 6.89
N ASN A 61 -26.98 -21.84 8.19
CA ASN A 61 -26.76 -23.02 9.01
C ASN A 61 -28.02 -23.87 9.18
N ASP A 62 -29.20 -23.26 9.29
CA ASP A 62 -30.47 -23.99 9.34
C ASP A 62 -30.70 -24.84 8.09
N ALA A 63 -30.19 -24.37 6.94
CA ALA A 63 -30.28 -25.07 5.66
C ALA A 63 -29.06 -25.96 5.35
N SER A 64 -28.03 -25.95 6.20
CA SER A 64 -26.78 -26.68 5.95
C SER A 64 -26.62 -27.86 6.90
N SER A 65 -26.10 -28.96 6.38
CA SER A 65 -25.71 -30.11 7.20
C SER A 65 -24.43 -29.88 8.00
N ARG A 66 -23.67 -28.82 7.69
CA ARG A 66 -22.40 -28.49 8.33
C ARG A 66 -22.43 -27.08 8.88
N LYS A 67 -21.77 -26.88 10.02
CA LYS A 67 -21.60 -25.55 10.60
C LYS A 67 -20.77 -24.66 9.67
N ILE A 68 -21.39 -23.62 9.16
CA ILE A 68 -20.81 -22.55 8.37
C ILE A 68 -20.50 -21.38 9.31
N THR A 69 -19.26 -20.88 9.22
CA THR A 69 -18.79 -19.71 9.96
C THR A 69 -19.06 -18.42 9.19
N GLU A 70 -19.07 -17.29 9.90
CA GLU A 70 -19.18 -15.93 9.38
C GLU A 70 -18.18 -15.70 8.23
N THR A 71 -16.94 -16.16 8.42
CA THR A 71 -15.88 -16.01 7.42
C THR A 71 -16.18 -16.80 6.15
N SER A 72 -16.75 -18.00 6.26
CA SER A 72 -17.16 -18.81 5.11
C SER A 72 -18.31 -18.16 4.35
N VAL A 73 -19.29 -17.58 5.06
CA VAL A 73 -20.38 -16.81 4.44
C VAL A 73 -19.82 -15.62 3.66
N ILE A 74 -18.94 -14.82 4.26
CA ILE A 74 -18.31 -13.68 3.57
C ILE A 74 -17.57 -14.14 2.30
N LYS A 75 -16.78 -15.22 2.38
CA LYS A 75 -16.08 -15.76 1.20
C LYS A 75 -17.05 -16.20 0.11
N GLY A 76 -18.17 -16.82 0.47
CA GLY A 76 -19.23 -17.20 -0.46
C GLY A 76 -19.87 -15.99 -1.13
N LEU A 77 -20.20 -14.95 -0.37
CA LEU A 77 -20.76 -13.70 -0.89
C LEU A 77 -19.81 -12.98 -1.86
N ILE A 78 -18.50 -12.97 -1.56
CA ILE A 78 -17.49 -12.43 -2.47
C ILE A 78 -17.47 -13.20 -3.80
N GLU A 79 -17.53 -14.53 -3.75
CA GLU A 79 -17.53 -15.36 -4.96
C GLU A 79 -18.80 -15.19 -5.79
N ILE A 80 -19.96 -15.03 -5.15
CA ILE A 80 -21.21 -14.65 -5.83
C ILE A 80 -21.06 -13.27 -6.47
N GLY A 81 -20.48 -12.31 -5.75
CA GLY A 81 -20.24 -10.95 -6.26
C GLY A 81 -19.37 -10.95 -7.51
N LYS A 82 -18.30 -11.75 -7.54
CA LYS A 82 -17.42 -11.89 -8.72
C LYS A 82 -18.13 -12.40 -9.97
N LYS A 83 -19.16 -13.25 -9.80
CA LYS A 83 -19.94 -13.83 -10.91
C LYS A 83 -21.16 -12.99 -11.28
N SER A 84 -21.49 -11.99 -10.48
CA SER A 84 -22.69 -11.16 -10.66
C SER A 84 -22.44 -10.06 -11.69
N LYS A 85 -23.49 -9.68 -12.42
CA LYS A 85 -23.44 -8.53 -13.33
C LYS A 85 -23.26 -7.23 -12.54
N THR A 86 -22.47 -6.30 -13.07
CA THR A 86 -22.18 -4.99 -12.43
C THR A 86 -23.44 -4.23 -12.04
N GLU A 87 -24.46 -4.22 -12.89
CA GLU A 87 -25.75 -3.54 -12.62
C GLU A 87 -26.42 -4.04 -11.33
N LYS A 88 -26.39 -5.37 -11.11
CA LYS A 88 -26.95 -5.97 -9.88
C LYS A 88 -26.15 -5.55 -8.65
N LEU A 89 -24.83 -5.49 -8.76
CA LEU A 89 -23.97 -5.03 -7.67
C LEU A 89 -24.22 -3.56 -7.33
N ILE A 90 -24.33 -2.70 -8.33
CA ILE A 90 -24.63 -1.27 -8.14
C ILE A 90 -25.99 -1.10 -7.46
N LYS A 91 -27.01 -1.84 -7.90
CA LYS A 91 -28.34 -1.79 -7.29
C LYS A 91 -28.27 -2.21 -5.81
N ALA A 92 -27.64 -3.34 -5.52
CA ALA A 92 -27.50 -3.84 -4.15
C ALA A 92 -26.72 -2.88 -3.24
N ILE A 93 -25.65 -2.25 -3.75
CA ILE A 93 -24.89 -1.25 -2.98
C ILE A 93 -25.74 -0.02 -2.68
N LYS A 94 -26.54 0.45 -3.65
CA LYS A 94 -27.43 1.59 -3.42
C LYS A 94 -28.48 1.31 -2.34
N GLU A 95 -29.03 0.10 -2.32
CA GLU A 95 -30.00 -0.31 -1.30
C GLU A 95 -29.38 -0.50 0.09
N ALA A 96 -28.07 -0.77 0.16
CA ALA A 96 -27.37 -1.01 1.43
C ALA A 96 -26.68 0.24 2.01
N ALA A 97 -26.26 1.18 1.17
CA ALA A 97 -25.47 2.36 1.56
C ALA A 97 -26.31 3.64 1.76
N PHE A 98 -27.56 3.66 1.29
CA PHE A 98 -28.50 4.77 1.43
C PHE A 98 -29.75 4.32 2.17
#